data_AF-A0A959TL25-F1
#
_entry.id   AF-A0A959TL25-F1
#
_cell.length_a   1.000
_cell.length_b   1.000
_cell.length_c   1.000
_cell.angle_alpha   90.00
_cell.angle_beta   90.00
_cell.angle_gamma   90.00
#
_symmetry.space_group_name_H-M   'P 1'
#
loop_
_entity.id
_entity.type
_entity.pdbx_description
1 polymer ?
#
loop_
_entity_poly.entity_id
_entity_poly.type
_entity_poly.pdbx_seq_one_letter_code
_entity_poly.pdbx_strand_id
1 'polypeptide(L)'
;MTLRRTLIIAGTCGLLACSGTRETAVAPAGAELSPNTYAALYQNASAEVQWMYEQAYALARVKLEANLAVPDGLPPAVVVDVDETVLDNSPYELENILAGRSYSPETWKAWTDRASAAALPGALAFLQHAEELGCAVFYITNRTDEERAAT
;
A
#
# COMPACT_ATOMS: atom_id res chain seq x y z
N MET A 1 15.77 21.50 -63.91
CA MET A 1 16.35 21.39 -62.55
C MET A 1 15.23 20.86 -61.66
N THR A 2 14.87 19.56 -61.64
CA THR A 2 15.61 18.40 -61.10
C THR A 2 16.28 18.75 -59.76
N LEU A 3 15.96 18.14 -58.61
CA LEU A 3 15.88 16.69 -58.35
C LEU A 3 15.05 16.34 -57.09
N ARG A 4 14.45 15.15 -57.15
CA ARG A 4 13.78 14.34 -56.11
C ARG A 4 14.69 13.89 -54.96
N ARG A 5 14.03 13.59 -53.81
CA ARG A 5 14.26 12.50 -52.82
C ARG A 5 15.61 12.45 -52.09
N THR A 6 15.60 12.17 -50.78
CA THR A 6 16.36 11.09 -50.10
C THR A 6 16.12 11.06 -48.56
N LEU A 7 15.67 9.89 -48.07
CA LEU A 7 15.87 9.21 -46.76
C LEU A 7 15.57 9.97 -45.43
N ILE A 8 14.57 9.58 -44.61
CA ILE A 8 14.60 8.49 -43.58
C ILE A 8 16.01 8.11 -43.13
N ILE A 9 16.40 8.47 -41.89
CA ILE A 9 17.09 7.65 -40.86
C ILE A 9 17.44 8.58 -39.69
N ALA A 10 16.78 8.37 -38.55
CA ALA A 10 17.37 8.56 -37.21
C ALA A 10 16.59 7.70 -36.20
N GLY A 11 16.29 6.45 -36.59
CA GLY A 11 16.10 5.38 -35.63
C GLY A 11 17.49 4.91 -35.19
N THR A 12 17.56 4.35 -33.98
CA THR A 12 18.75 3.69 -33.38
C THR A 12 19.90 4.61 -32.93
N CYS A 13 19.73 5.27 -31.79
CA CYS A 13 20.84 5.49 -30.86
C CYS A 13 20.33 5.58 -29.42
N GLY A 14 20.30 4.44 -28.73
CA GLY A 14 19.89 4.35 -27.33
C GLY A 14 19.90 2.93 -26.77
N LEU A 15 20.78 2.05 -27.25
CA LEU A 15 20.95 0.68 -26.75
C LEU A 15 22.37 0.42 -26.22
N LEU A 16 23.00 1.43 -25.60
CA LEU A 16 24.33 1.31 -24.97
C LEU A 16 24.30 1.49 -23.45
N ALA A 17 23.20 1.13 -22.78
CA ALA A 17 23.09 1.21 -21.33
C ALA A 17 23.44 -0.08 -20.57
N CYS A 18 23.92 -1.14 -21.24
CA CYS A 18 24.19 -2.44 -20.60
C CYS A 18 25.69 -2.77 -20.57
N SER A 19 26.53 -1.88 -20.02
CA SER A 19 27.94 -2.21 -19.76
C SER A 19 28.45 -1.75 -18.40
N GLY A 20 27.59 -1.17 -17.56
CA GLY A 20 27.92 -0.97 -16.15
C GLY A 20 27.71 -2.28 -15.40
N THR A 21 28.78 -2.95 -15.01
CA THR A 21 28.74 -3.89 -13.88
C THR A 21 28.31 -3.10 -12.66
N ARG A 22 27.01 -3.15 -12.32
CA ARG A 22 26.52 -2.64 -11.05
C ARG A 22 27.15 -3.52 -9.99
N GLU A 23 27.97 -2.94 -9.13
CA GLU A 23 28.53 -3.64 -7.99
C GLU A 23 27.35 -4.09 -7.11
N THR A 24 26.99 -5.37 -7.23
CA THR A 24 26.02 -5.98 -6.32
C THR A 24 26.74 -6.09 -4.99
N ALA A 25 26.36 -5.26 -4.02
CA ALA A 25 26.75 -5.49 -2.64
C ALA A 25 26.33 -6.93 -2.29
N VAL A 26 27.32 -7.80 -2.13
CA VAL A 26 27.08 -9.17 -1.71
C VAL A 26 26.65 -9.08 -0.26
N ALA A 27 25.40 -9.47 0.01
CA ALA A 27 24.93 -9.59 1.39
C ALA A 27 25.94 -10.44 2.18
N PRO A 28 26.33 -10.03 3.40
CA PRO A 28 27.32 -10.77 4.18
C PRO A 28 26.89 -12.23 4.27
N ALA A 29 27.79 -13.14 3.86
CA ALA A 29 27.53 -14.56 3.90
C ALA A 29 27.22 -14.98 5.34
N GLY A 30 25.99 -15.47 5.57
CA GLY A 30 25.52 -15.92 6.89
C GLY A 30 24.54 -15.01 7.61
N ALA A 31 24.10 -13.89 7.00
CA ALA A 31 22.94 -13.17 7.53
C ALA A 31 21.66 -13.99 7.27
N GLU A 32 21.10 -14.57 8.32
CA GLU A 32 19.80 -15.23 8.25
C GLU A 32 18.74 -14.14 7.99
N LEU A 33 18.01 -14.27 6.89
CA LEU A 33 16.90 -13.37 6.61
C LEU A 33 15.85 -13.54 7.70
N SER A 34 15.28 -12.43 8.17
CA SER A 34 14.09 -12.50 9.02
C SER A 34 13.04 -13.39 8.34
N PRO A 35 12.37 -14.32 9.06
CA PRO A 35 11.30 -15.14 8.50
C PRO A 35 10.20 -14.31 7.81
N ASN A 36 10.02 -13.05 8.22
CA ASN A 36 9.03 -12.14 7.66
C ASN A 36 9.47 -11.48 6.34
N THR A 37 10.72 -11.65 5.89
CA THR A 37 11.28 -10.93 4.75
C THR A 37 10.43 -11.07 3.48
N TYR A 38 10.05 -12.31 3.13
CA TYR A 38 9.26 -12.54 1.92
C TYR A 38 7.83 -12.00 2.04
N ALA A 39 7.22 -12.10 3.22
CA ALA A 39 5.88 -11.58 3.47
C ALA A 39 5.86 -10.05 3.40
N ALA A 40 6.81 -9.38 4.04
CA ALA A 40 6.93 -7.93 4.02
C ALA A 40 7.20 -7.39 2.61
N LEU A 41 8.05 -8.06 1.83
CA LEU A 41 8.28 -7.71 0.43
C LEU A 41 7.04 -7.92 -0.44
N TYR A 42 6.32 -9.03 -0.25
CA TYR A 42 5.09 -9.28 -0.98
C TYR A 42 4.02 -8.23 -0.66
N GLN A 43 3.81 -7.92 0.62
CA GLN A 43 2.87 -6.88 1.07
C GLN A 43 3.24 -5.50 0.52
N ASN A 44 4.51 -5.10 0.62
CA ASN A 44 4.95 -3.75 0.28
C ASN A 44 5.06 -3.49 -1.23
N ALA A 45 5.39 -4.51 -2.03
CA ALA A 45 5.85 -4.28 -3.41
C ALA A 45 5.13 -5.11 -4.48
N SER A 46 4.28 -6.07 -4.12
CA SER A 46 3.59 -6.89 -5.13
C SER A 46 2.41 -6.15 -5.75
N ALA A 47 2.23 -6.34 -7.06
CA ALA A 47 1.05 -5.86 -7.75
C ALA A 47 -0.20 -6.67 -7.34
N GLU A 48 0.00 -7.93 -6.95
CA GLU A 48 -1.04 -8.81 -6.44
C GLU A 48 -1.68 -8.25 -5.18
N VAL A 49 -0.89 -7.77 -4.22
CA VAL A 49 -1.43 -7.13 -3.00
C VAL A 49 -2.20 -5.87 -3.35
N GLN A 50 -1.67 -5.02 -4.23
CA GLN A 50 -2.40 -3.84 -4.70
C GLN A 50 -3.78 -4.21 -5.26
N TRP A 51 -3.84 -5.18 -6.18
CA TRP A 51 -5.10 -5.61 -6.78
C TRP A 51 -6.02 -6.32 -5.81
N MET A 52 -5.50 -7.04 -4.81
CA MET A 52 -6.33 -7.65 -3.78
C MET A 52 -7.08 -6.59 -2.96
N TYR A 53 -6.41 -5.50 -2.57
CA TYR A 53 -7.08 -4.37 -1.88
C TYR A 53 -8.09 -3.66 -2.79
N GLU A 54 -7.72 -3.34 -4.02
CA GLU A 54 -8.63 -2.71 -4.98
C GLU A 54 -9.87 -3.58 -5.23
N GLN A 55 -9.69 -4.90 -5.41
CA GLN A 55 -10.78 -5.85 -5.58
C GLN A 55 -11.68 -5.91 -4.33
N ALA A 56 -11.08 -5.96 -3.14
CA ALA A 56 -11.83 -6.00 -1.89
C ALA A 56 -12.71 -4.75 -1.72
N TYR A 57 -12.14 -3.56 -1.96
CA TYR A 57 -12.88 -2.31 -1.84
C TYR A 57 -13.89 -2.08 -2.97
N ALA A 58 -13.61 -2.54 -4.20
CA ALA A 58 -14.60 -2.54 -5.27
C ALA A 58 -15.80 -3.43 -4.92
N LEU A 59 -15.56 -4.61 -4.35
CA LEU A 59 -16.64 -5.48 -3.87
C LEU A 59 -17.38 -4.86 -2.68
N ALA A 60 -16.67 -4.24 -1.74
CA ALA A 60 -17.25 -3.56 -0.59
C ALA A 60 -18.22 -2.45 -1.04
N ARG A 61 -17.85 -1.67 -2.06
CA ARG A 61 -18.74 -0.67 -2.67
C ARG A 61 -20.03 -1.28 -3.21
N VAL A 62 -19.93 -2.37 -3.99
CA VAL A 62 -21.11 -3.07 -4.52
C VAL A 62 -22.01 -3.58 -3.38
N LYS A 63 -21.41 -4.11 -2.31
CA LYS A 63 -22.15 -4.60 -1.14
C LYS A 63 -22.81 -3.47 -0.36
N LEU A 64 -22.13 -2.35 -0.20
CA LEU A 64 -22.67 -1.18 0.48
C LEU A 64 -23.92 -0.67 -0.24
N GLU A 65 -23.83 -0.43 -1.55
CA GLU A 65 -24.96 0.06 -2.36
C GLU A 65 -26.15 -0.91 -2.33
N ALA A 66 -25.88 -2.22 -2.41
CA ALA A 66 -26.94 -3.24 -2.32
C ALA A 66 -27.61 -3.27 -0.94
N ASN A 67 -26.85 -3.10 0.14
CA ASN A 67 -27.39 -3.08 1.50
C ASN A 67 -28.24 -1.82 1.73
N LEU A 68 -27.79 -0.66 1.24
CA LEU A 68 -28.53 0.60 1.36
C LEU A 68 -29.85 0.59 0.55
N ALA A 69 -29.94 -0.22 -0.51
CA ALA A 69 -31.16 -0.40 -1.28
C ALA A 69 -32.26 -1.18 -0.53
N VAL A 70 -31.92 -1.86 0.58
CA VAL A 70 -32.86 -2.65 1.39
C VAL A 70 -32.71 -2.26 2.87
N PRO A 71 -33.17 -1.05 3.26
CA PRO A 71 -32.97 -0.54 4.60
C PRO A 71 -33.75 -1.34 5.65
N ASP A 72 -33.14 -1.51 6.82
CA ASP A 72 -33.72 -2.21 7.99
C ASP A 72 -34.31 -1.23 9.04
N GLY A 73 -34.27 0.07 8.75
CA GLY A 73 -34.78 1.14 9.63
C GLY A 73 -33.76 1.69 10.62
N LEU A 74 -32.50 1.20 10.61
CA LEU A 74 -31.41 1.74 11.41
C LEU A 74 -30.50 2.67 10.58
N PRO A 75 -29.78 3.62 11.21
CA PRO A 75 -28.76 4.39 10.53
C PRO A 75 -27.66 3.48 9.97
N PRO A 76 -27.25 3.64 8.70
CA PRO A 76 -26.24 2.79 8.10
C PRO A 76 -24.84 3.10 8.65
N ALA A 77 -24.03 2.06 8.76
CA ALA A 77 -22.67 2.16 9.25
C ALA A 77 -21.70 1.29 8.44
N VAL A 78 -20.47 1.78 8.29
CA VAL A 78 -19.32 1.03 7.81
C VAL A 78 -18.33 0.90 8.96
N VAL A 79 -17.89 -0.33 9.24
CA VAL A 79 -16.90 -0.60 10.28
C VAL A 79 -15.65 -1.12 9.60
N VAL A 80 -14.51 -0.54 9.92
CA VAL A 80 -13.20 -0.94 9.40
C VAL A 80 -12.18 -1.06 10.51
N ASP A 81 -11.29 -2.03 10.35
CA ASP A 81 -10.00 -2.01 11.04
C ASP A 81 -9.09 -0.93 10.42
N VAL A 82 -7.98 -0.59 11.08
CA VAL A 82 -7.04 0.44 10.63
C VAL A 82 -5.78 -0.17 10.01
N ASP A 83 -5.02 -0.95 10.78
CA ASP A 83 -3.70 -1.42 10.35
C ASP A 83 -3.82 -2.58 9.35
N GLU A 84 -3.16 -2.48 8.21
CA GLU A 84 -3.28 -3.43 7.08
C GLU A 84 -4.71 -3.55 6.50
N THR A 85 -5.62 -2.65 6.88
CA THR A 85 -6.97 -2.52 6.28
C THR A 85 -7.15 -1.16 5.63
N VAL A 86 -6.90 -0.07 6.36
CA VAL A 86 -6.95 1.31 5.85
C VAL A 86 -5.55 1.89 5.69
N LEU A 87 -4.65 1.67 6.63
CA LEU A 87 -3.29 2.19 6.63
C LEU A 87 -2.27 1.07 6.35
N ASP A 88 -1.30 1.37 5.48
CA ASP A 88 -0.19 0.48 5.13
C ASP A 88 1.00 0.72 6.06
N ASN A 89 1.26 -0.26 6.94
CA ASN A 89 2.42 -0.25 7.83
C ASN A 89 3.53 -1.21 7.36
N SER A 90 3.45 -1.74 6.13
CA SER A 90 4.53 -2.56 5.58
C SER A 90 5.92 -1.88 5.58
N PRO A 91 6.07 -0.53 5.47
CA PRO A 91 7.38 0.10 5.64
C PRO A 91 7.97 -0.07 7.05
N TYR A 92 7.15 -0.15 8.10
CA TYR A 92 7.63 -0.42 9.45
C TYR A 92 8.27 -1.81 9.56
N GLU A 93 7.65 -2.82 8.95
CA GLU A 93 8.22 -4.17 8.95
C GLU A 93 9.50 -4.25 8.12
N LEU A 94 9.58 -3.51 7.00
CA LEU A 94 10.82 -3.39 6.23
C LEU A 94 11.93 -2.67 7.02
N GLU A 95 11.61 -1.60 7.76
CA GLU A 95 12.56 -0.94 8.67
C GLU A 95 13.08 -1.92 9.73
N ASN A 96 12.21 -2.77 10.27
CA ASN A 96 12.60 -3.78 11.26
C ASN A 96 13.54 -4.83 10.67
N ILE A 97 13.21 -5.36 9.49
CA ILE A 97 14.04 -6.33 8.78
C ILE A 97 15.43 -5.76 8.47
N LEU A 98 15.50 -4.54 7.94
CA LEU A 98 16.77 -3.87 7.62
C LEU A 98 17.62 -3.59 8.86
N ALA A 99 16.98 -3.30 9.99
CA ALA A 99 17.65 -3.08 11.27
C ALA A 99 17.94 -4.37 12.06
N GLY A 100 17.56 -5.55 11.54
CA GLY A 100 17.74 -6.82 12.24
C GLY A 100 16.95 -6.93 13.56
N ARG A 101 15.82 -6.22 13.66
CA ARG A 101 14.93 -6.20 14.82
C ARG A 101 13.56 -6.77 14.46
N SER A 102 12.74 -7.02 15.48
CA SER A 102 11.33 -7.39 15.33
C SER A 102 10.45 -6.29 15.93
N TYR A 103 9.13 -6.46 15.83
CA TYR A 103 8.16 -5.58 16.49
C TYR A 103 8.52 -5.35 17.96
N SER A 104 8.45 -4.08 18.38
CA SER A 104 8.38 -3.69 19.78
C SER A 104 7.36 -2.56 19.94
N PRO A 105 6.64 -2.46 21.07
CA PRO A 105 5.72 -1.34 21.32
C PRO A 105 6.40 0.02 21.19
N GLU A 106 7.68 0.13 21.59
CA GLU A 106 8.44 1.38 21.55
C GLU A 106 8.72 1.82 20.11
N THR A 107 9.18 0.90 19.26
CA THR A 107 9.44 1.21 17.84
C THR A 107 8.16 1.40 17.07
N TRP A 108 7.09 0.68 17.43
CA TRP A 108 5.77 0.85 16.85
C TRP A 108 5.19 2.22 17.16
N LYS A 109 5.22 2.65 18.43
CA LYS A 109 4.80 4.00 18.83
C LYS A 109 5.58 5.08 18.08
N ALA A 110 6.91 4.89 17.95
CA ALA A 110 7.75 5.80 17.18
C ALA A 110 7.46 5.79 15.67
N TRP A 111 6.83 4.73 15.13
CA TRP A 111 6.33 4.67 13.77
C TRP A 111 4.97 5.37 13.65
N THR A 112 4.01 5.04 14.52
CA THR A 112 2.66 5.63 14.49
C THR A 112 2.70 7.13 14.74
N ASP A 113 3.57 7.61 15.63
CA ASP A 113 3.78 9.06 15.87
C ASP A 113 4.25 9.84 14.64
N ARG A 114 4.81 9.17 13.62
CA ARG A 114 5.19 9.83 12.36
C ARG A 114 3.97 10.16 11.49
N ALA A 115 2.84 9.51 11.73
CA ALA A 115 1.58 9.66 10.97
C ALA A 115 1.79 9.61 9.43
N SER A 116 2.72 8.77 8.97
CA SER A 116 3.17 8.73 7.58
C SER A 116 2.74 7.48 6.82
N ALA A 117 1.98 6.58 7.47
CA ALA A 117 1.43 5.41 6.81
C ALA A 117 0.48 5.83 5.68
N ALA A 118 0.66 5.26 4.49
CA ALA A 118 -0.19 5.57 3.34
C ALA A 118 -1.54 4.86 3.47
N ALA A 119 -2.58 5.41 2.85
CA ALA A 119 -3.83 4.68 2.69
C ALA A 119 -3.63 3.49 1.74
N LEU A 120 -4.19 2.34 2.12
CA LEU A 120 -4.19 1.15 1.28
C LEU A 120 -5.06 1.36 0.01
N PRO A 121 -4.73 0.68 -1.11
CA PRO A 121 -5.41 0.90 -2.38
C PRO A 121 -6.93 0.74 -2.27
N GLY A 122 -7.68 1.77 -2.68
CA GLY A 122 -9.14 1.78 -2.65
C GLY A 122 -9.79 2.13 -1.30
N ALA A 123 -9.06 2.08 -0.18
CA ALA A 123 -9.62 2.32 1.15
C ALA A 123 -10.22 3.73 1.30
N LEU A 124 -9.42 4.76 1.02
CA LEU A 124 -9.85 6.16 1.14
C LEU A 124 -11.07 6.46 0.26
N ALA A 125 -11.03 6.02 -1.00
CA ALA A 125 -12.12 6.26 -1.95
C ALA A 125 -13.41 5.55 -1.53
N PHE A 126 -13.32 4.32 -1.00
CA PHE A 126 -14.48 3.60 -0.49
C PHE A 126 -15.09 4.28 0.73
N LEU A 127 -14.27 4.72 1.69
CA LEU A 127 -14.75 5.33 2.93
C LEU A 127 -15.40 6.70 2.66
N GLN A 128 -14.80 7.52 1.79
CA GLN A 128 -15.42 8.76 1.33
C GLN A 128 -16.76 8.51 0.63
N HIS A 129 -16.83 7.50 -0.25
CA HIS A 129 -18.09 7.12 -0.90
C HIS A 129 -19.16 6.66 0.11
N ALA A 130 -18.75 5.95 1.17
CA ALA A 130 -19.67 5.56 2.23
C ALA A 130 -20.22 6.77 3.01
N GLU A 131 -19.37 7.73 3.34
CA GLU A 131 -19.77 8.99 3.99
C GLU A 131 -20.69 9.82 3.09
N GLU A 132 -20.41 9.92 1.80
CA GLU A 132 -21.25 10.60 0.80
C GLU A 132 -22.66 9.98 0.71
N LEU A 133 -22.77 8.66 0.92
CA LEU A 133 -24.03 7.94 0.98
C LEU A 133 -24.71 8.01 2.36
N GLY A 134 -24.16 8.78 3.31
CA GLY A 134 -24.73 9.00 4.64
C GLY A 134 -24.44 7.91 5.66
N CYS A 135 -23.46 7.04 5.41
CA CYS A 135 -23.02 6.05 6.39
C CYS A 135 -22.13 6.71 7.44
N ALA A 136 -22.30 6.31 8.70
CA ALA A 136 -21.29 6.58 9.73
C ALA A 136 -20.12 5.60 9.56
N VAL A 137 -18.89 6.11 9.49
CA VAL A 137 -17.68 5.28 9.42
C VAL A 137 -17.08 5.13 10.82
N PHE A 138 -16.88 3.89 11.25
CA PHE A 138 -16.25 3.55 12.52
C PHE A 138 -14.93 2.83 12.29
N TYR A 139 -13.85 3.44 12.76
CA TYR A 139 -12.51 2.84 12.79
C TYR A 139 -12.34 2.12 14.14
N ILE A 140 -12.32 0.79 14.12
CA ILE A 140 -12.12 -0.04 15.31
C ILE A 140 -10.73 -0.65 15.23
N THR A 141 -9.81 -0.14 16.05
CA THR A 141 -8.39 -0.54 16.05
C THR A 141 -7.90 -0.89 17.44
N ASN A 142 -6.84 -1.70 17.48
CA ASN A 142 -6.08 -2.01 18.70
C ASN A 142 -4.95 -0.99 18.98
N ARG A 143 -4.80 0.05 18.15
CA ARG A 143 -3.95 1.20 18.52
C ARG A 143 -4.45 1.80 19.82
N THR A 144 -3.50 2.20 20.66
CA THR A 144 -3.79 2.71 21.99
C THR A 144 -4.39 4.12 21.93
N ASP A 145 -4.99 4.56 23.04
CA ASP A 145 -5.53 5.93 23.12
C ASP A 145 -4.44 7.00 22.97
N GLU A 146 -3.20 6.68 23.35
CA GLU A 146 -2.03 7.56 23.17
C GLU A 146 -1.66 7.76 21.68
N GLU A 147 -2.06 6.83 20.81
CA GLU A 147 -1.83 6.88 19.36
C GLU A 147 -2.99 7.55 18.61
N ARG A 148 -4.08 7.91 19.31
CA ARG A 148 -5.31 8.44 18.71
C ARG A 148 -5.08 9.67 17.84
N ALA A 149 -4.18 10.57 18.25
CA ALA A 149 -3.93 11.80 17.50
C ALA A 149 -3.22 11.56 16.16
N ALA A 150 -2.51 10.43 16.03
CA ALA A 150 -1.73 10.05 14.85
C ALA A 150 -2.40 8.92 14.03
N THR A 151 -3.64 8.58 14.38
CA THR A 151 -4.48 7.57 13.72
C THR A 151 -5.61 8.28 12.99
#